data_AF-A0A3B9GZL4-F1
#
_entry.id   AF-A0A3B9GZL4-F1
#
_cell.length_a   1.000
_cell.length_b   1.000
_cell.length_c   1.000
_cell.angle_alpha   90.00
_cell.angle_beta   90.00
_cell.angle_gamma   90.00
#
_symmetry.space_group_name_H-M   'P 1'
#
loop_
_entity.id
_entity.type
_entity.pdbx_description
1 polymer ?
#
loop_
_entity_poly.entity_id
_entity_poly.type
_entity_poly.pdbx_seq_one_letter_code
_entity_poly.pdbx_strand_id
1 'polypeptide(L)' 'EDMLHATPLGLRLTKDGLNIAVDVAGLEAAMAIEDRNQVLTANDPNFAEGIAAFFEKRKPNYS' A
#
# COMPACT_ATOMS: atom_id res chain seq x y z
N GLU A 1 -14.16 -2.17 8.62
CA GLU A 1 -13.52 -0.93 9.08
C GLU A 1 -12.00 -1.00 8.99
N ASP A 2 -11.40 -2.15 9.33
CA ASP A 2 -9.95 -2.37 9.35
C ASP A 2 -9.21 -1.95 8.07
N MET A 3 -9.77 -2.29 6.89
CA MET A 3 -9.17 -1.91 5.61
C MET A 3 -9.09 -0.39 5.39
N LEU A 4 -9.93 0.40 6.07
CA LEU A 4 -9.91 1.87 5.98
C LEU A 4 -8.72 2.50 6.73
N HIS A 5 -7.94 1.71 7.48
CA HIS A 5 -6.69 2.18 8.07
C HIS A 5 -5.56 2.24 7.04
N ALA A 6 -5.66 1.48 5.94
CA ALA A 6 -4.74 1.58 4.82
C ALA A 6 -5.07 2.79 3.94
N THR A 7 -4.05 3.42 3.34
CA THR A 7 -4.28 4.48 2.36
C THR A 7 -5.09 3.94 1.18
N PRO A 8 -5.96 4.74 0.52
CA PRO A 8 -6.74 4.28 -0.63
C PRO A 8 -5.89 3.69 -1.75
N LEU A 9 -4.73 4.32 -2.06
CA LEU A 9 -3.79 3.80 -3.04
C LEU A 9 -3.14 2.49 -2.56
N GLY A 10 -2.66 2.45 -1.31
CA GLY A 10 -2.02 1.26 -0.75
C GLY A 10 -2.94 0.04 -0.74
N LEU A 11 -4.21 0.22 -0.39
CA LEU A 11 -5.20 -0.84 -0.40
C LEU A 11 -5.45 -1.38 -1.83
N ARG A 12 -5.56 -0.47 -2.82
CA ARG A 12 -5.72 -0.84 -4.23
C ARG A 12 -4.52 -1.62 -4.75
N LEU A 13 -3.32 -1.07 -4.57
CA LEU A 13 -2.08 -1.69 -5.07
C LEU A 13 -1.79 -3.02 -4.37
N THR A 14 -2.17 -3.17 -3.10
CA THR A 14 -2.09 -4.46 -2.39
C THR A 14 -3.01 -5.49 -3.04
N LYS A 15 -4.24 -5.12 -3.40
CA LYS A 15 -5.17 -6.04 -4.08
C LYS A 15 -4.67 -6.41 -5.47
N ASP A 16 -4.18 -5.44 -6.24
CA ASP A 16 -3.63 -5.66 -7.57
C ASP A 16 -2.36 -6.54 -7.49
N GLY A 17 -1.45 -6.21 -6.56
CA GLY A 17 -0.24 -6.98 -6.30
C GLY A 17 -0.53 -8.43 -5.90
N LEU A 18 -1.53 -8.67 -5.05
CA LEU A 18 -1.96 -10.01 -4.68
C LEU A 18 -2.51 -10.79 -5.90
N ASN A 19 -3.31 -10.16 -6.74
CA ASN A 19 -3.84 -10.81 -7.95
C ASN A 19 -2.69 -11.18 -8.90
N ILE A 20 -1.72 -10.29 -9.10
CA ILE A 20 -0.58 -10.54 -9.99
C ILE A 20 0.36 -11.59 -9.38
N ALA A 21 0.60 -11.54 -8.07
CA ALA A 21 1.53 -12.44 -7.38
C ALA A 21 1.15 -13.93 -7.48
N VAL A 22 -0.13 -14.24 -7.73
CA VAL A 22 -0.59 -15.62 -7.98
C VAL A 22 -0.06 -16.17 -9.30
N ASP A 23 0.12 -15.30 -10.29
CA ASP A 23 0.41 -15.68 -11.68
C ASP A 23 1.90 -15.49 -12.06
N VAL A 24 2.69 -14.77 -11.25
CA VAL A 24 4.09 -14.50 -11.58
C VAL A 24 5.02 -15.70 -11.35
N ALA A 25 5.98 -15.84 -12.26
CA ALA A 25 6.99 -16.89 -12.19
C ALA A 25 8.13 -16.52 -11.23
N GLY A 26 7.97 -16.89 -9.97
CA GLY A 26 9.05 -16.85 -8.97
C GLY A 26 9.20 -15.55 -8.20
N LEU A 27 10.12 -15.57 -7.23
CA LEU A 27 10.28 -14.51 -6.23
C LEU A 27 10.73 -13.17 -6.83
N GLU A 28 11.62 -13.18 -7.82
CA GLU A 28 12.15 -11.96 -8.43
C GLU A 28 11.04 -11.13 -9.10
N ALA A 29 10.13 -11.78 -9.81
CA ALA A 29 8.99 -11.12 -10.45
C ALA A 29 8.02 -10.54 -9.40
N ALA A 30 7.78 -11.26 -8.31
CA ALA A 30 6.98 -10.75 -7.19
C ALA A 30 7.63 -9.54 -6.51
N MET A 31 8.94 -9.58 -6.29
CA MET A 31 9.71 -8.47 -5.70
C MET A 31 9.67 -7.21 -6.58
N ALA A 32 9.77 -7.36 -7.90
CA ALA A 32 9.70 -6.22 -8.82
C ALA A 32 8.35 -5.49 -8.75
N ILE A 33 7.26 -6.23 -8.55
CA ILE A 33 5.92 -5.64 -8.37
C ILE A 33 5.82 -4.92 -7.02
N GLU A 34 6.38 -5.51 -5.97
CA GLU A 34 6.38 -4.91 -4.64
C GLU A 34 7.20 -3.61 -4.60
N ASP A 35 8.40 -3.60 -5.19
CA ASP A 35 9.26 -2.41 -5.29
C ASP A 35 8.53 -1.26 -5.99
N ARG A 36 7.88 -1.53 -7.13
CA ARG A 36 7.01 -0.56 -7.81
C ARG A 36 5.94 0.00 -6.88
N ASN A 37 5.27 -0.86 -6.10
CA ASN A 37 4.21 -0.43 -5.19
C ASN A 37 4.76 0.43 -4.03
N GLN A 38 5.95 0.14 -3.51
CA GLN A 38 6.60 0.95 -2.48
C GLN A 38 6.93 2.35 -3.02
N VAL A 39 7.49 2.45 -4.22
CA VAL A 39 7.76 3.74 -4.87
C VAL A 39 6.47 4.55 -5.07
N LEU A 40 5.41 3.92 -5.58
CA LEU A 40 4.15 4.62 -5.81
C LEU A 40 3.48 5.09 -4.51
N THR A 41 3.48 4.24 -3.47
CA THR A 41 2.86 4.58 -2.18
C THR A 41 3.66 5.61 -1.38
N ALA A 42 4.99 5.60 -1.48
CA ALA A 42 5.83 6.63 -0.86
C ALA A 42 5.63 8.03 -1.45
N ASN A 43 5.18 8.10 -2.72
CA ASN A 43 4.88 9.36 -3.40
C ASN A 43 3.39 9.76 -3.30
N ASP A 44 2.55 8.98 -2.61
CA ASP A 44 1.12 9.28 -2.46
C ASP A 44 0.90 10.44 -1.46
N PRO A 45 -0.02 11.38 -1.73
CA PRO A 45 -0.34 12.46 -0.79
C PRO A 45 -0.77 12.00 0.61
N ASN A 46 -1.35 10.79 0.73
CA ASN A 46 -1.78 10.22 2.01
C ASN A 46 -0.63 9.58 2.79
N PHE A 47 0.58 9.47 2.21
CA PHE A 47 1.71 8.83 2.89
C PHE A 47 2.04 9.52 4.21
N ALA A 48 2.12 10.86 4.21
CA ALA A 48 2.41 11.64 5.40
C ALA A 48 1.33 11.47 6.49
N GLU A 49 0.05 11.46 6.10
CA GLU A 49 -1.07 11.25 7.02
C GLU A 49 -1.09 9.84 7.61
N GLY A 50 -0.83 8.81 6.79
CA GLY A 50 -0.74 7.43 7.26
C GLY A 50 0.36 7.26 8.32
N ILE A 51 1.51 7.90 8.11
CA ILE A 51 2.60 7.92 9.08
C ILE A 51 2.20 8.68 10.36
N ALA A 52 1.62 9.88 10.24
CA ALA A 52 1.19 10.68 11.38
C ALA A 52 0.15 9.94 12.23
N ALA A 53 -0.91 9.41 11.60
CA ALA A 53 -1.96 8.67 12.28
C ALA A 53 -1.44 7.42 13.01
N PHE A 54 -0.45 6.72 12.42
CA PHE A 54 0.21 5.57 13.05
C PHE A 54 0.96 5.97 14.33
N PHE A 55 1.80 7.02 14.27
CA PHE A 55 2.54 7.50 15.44
C PHE A 55 1.62 8.07 16.52
N GLU A 56 0.57 8.77 16.13
CA GLU A 56 -0.43 9.38 17.02
C GLU A 56 -1.46 8.37 17.55
N LYS A 57 -1.45 7.11 17.06
CA LYS A 57 -2.40 6.05 17.42
C LYS A 57 -3.87 6.44 17.24
N ARG A 58 -4.16 7.21 16.18
CA ARG A 58 -5.51 7.61 15.80
C ARG A 58 -5.91 6.98 14.48
N LYS A 59 -7.21 7.07 14.14
CA LYS A 59 -7.67 6.72 12.80
C LYS A 59 -7.11 7.75 11.79
N PRO A 60 -6.65 7.30 10.61
CA PRO A 60 -6.21 8.21 9.57
C PRO A 60 -7.39 8.92 8.90
N ASN A 61 -7.14 10.10 8.35
CA ASN A 61 -8.08 10.87 7.56
C ASN A 61 -7.60 10.99 6.11
N TYR A 62 -8.10 10.12 5.23
CA TYR A 62 -7.75 10.08 3.81
C TYR A 62 -8.78 10.77 2.89
N SER A 63 -9.62 11.65 3.47
CA SER A 63 -10.71 12.36 2.77
C SER A 63 -10.19 13.45 1.83
#